data_AF-A0A7J9LMH7-F1
#
_entry.id   AF-A0A7J9LMH7-F1
#
_cell.length_a   1.000
_cell.length_b   1.000
_cell.length_c   1.000
_cell.angle_alpha   90.00
_cell.angle_beta   90.00
_cell.angle_gamma   90.00
#
_symmetry.space_group_name_H-M   'P 1'
#
loop_
_entity.id
_entity.type
_entity.pdbx_description
1 polymer ?
#
loop_
_entity_poly.entity_id
_entity_poly.type
_entity_poly.pdbx_seq_one_letter_code
_entity_poly.pdbx_strand_id
1 'polypeptide(L)'
;VGEVGELSEIFQWKGEVPKGLPDWKEEEKVHLGEELSDVLLYLVRLSDICGIDLGKAALRKVELNAIKYPASKKNFNTSNGTAHTEYDLCVVSNIQSLSGLGTTAVERTKTVVHPFNVQSVAAPKPI
;
A
#
# COMPACT_ATOMS: atom_id res chain seq x y z
N VAL A 1 -9.25 0.96 -10.38
CA VAL A 1 -8.04 1.46 -11.07
C VAL A 1 -7.89 2.97 -10.93
N GLY A 2 -8.97 3.72 -10.62
CA GLY A 2 -8.97 5.19 -10.43
C GLY A 2 -7.82 5.71 -9.57
N GLU A 3 -7.74 5.32 -8.29
CA GLU A 3 -6.73 5.81 -7.33
C GLU A 3 -5.27 5.68 -7.81
N VAL A 4 -4.95 4.59 -8.53
CA VAL A 4 -3.59 4.40 -9.07
C VAL A 4 -3.31 5.39 -10.22
N GLY A 5 -4.34 5.76 -10.97
CA GLY A 5 -4.28 6.81 -11.98
C GLY A 5 -4.03 8.17 -11.35
N GLU A 6 -4.82 8.54 -10.34
CA GLU A 6 -4.68 9.81 -9.60
C GLU A 6 -3.30 9.92 -8.95
N LEU A 7 -2.83 8.86 -8.29
CA LEU A 7 -1.45 8.77 -7.80
C LEU A 7 -0.40 8.97 -8.90
N SER A 8 -0.63 8.42 -10.09
CA SER A 8 0.31 8.55 -11.22
C SER A 8 0.34 9.97 -11.78
N GLU A 9 -0.79 10.67 -11.77
CA GLU A 9 -0.90 12.05 -12.24
C GLU A 9 -0.04 13.03 -11.42
N ILE A 10 0.19 12.74 -10.14
CA ILE A 10 1.10 13.53 -9.27
C ILE A 10 2.52 13.55 -9.83
N PHE A 11 2.98 12.45 -10.41
CA PHE A 11 4.37 12.29 -10.87
C PHE A 11 4.56 12.55 -12.36
N GLN A 12 3.49 12.65 -13.15
CA GLN A 12 3.56 12.64 -14.62
C GLN A 12 4.49 13.73 -15.23
N TRP A 13 4.64 14.87 -14.53
CA TRP A 13 5.47 16.01 -14.94
C TRP A 13 6.66 16.25 -14.01
N LYS A 14 6.87 15.38 -13.02
CA LYS A 14 8.03 15.42 -12.15
C LYS A 14 9.12 14.57 -12.81
N GLY A 15 10.32 15.11 -12.98
CA GLY A 15 11.47 14.36 -13.49
C GLY A 15 11.95 13.31 -12.48
N GLU A 16 13.25 13.20 -12.29
CA GLU A 16 13.77 12.39 -11.18
C GLU A 16 13.34 13.00 -9.84
N VAL A 17 12.66 12.21 -9.01
CA VAL A 17 12.19 12.63 -7.69
C VAL A 17 13.10 12.02 -6.61
N PRO A 18 13.86 12.83 -5.86
CA PRO A 18 14.74 12.31 -4.82
C PRO A 18 13.95 11.78 -3.61
N LYS A 19 14.54 10.80 -2.92
CA LYS A 19 13.99 10.26 -1.67
C LYS A 19 13.78 11.38 -0.64
N GLY A 20 12.65 11.36 0.04
CA GLY A 20 12.32 12.34 1.09
C GLY A 20 11.68 13.63 0.57
N LEU A 21 11.56 13.80 -0.76
CA LEU A 21 10.83 14.90 -1.38
C LEU A 21 11.24 16.31 -0.87
N PRO A 22 12.54 16.64 -0.80
CA PRO A 22 13.03 17.91 -0.25
C PRO A 22 12.46 19.16 -0.93
N ASP A 23 12.21 19.09 -2.25
CA ASP A 23 11.74 20.21 -3.05
C ASP A 23 10.20 20.29 -3.15
N TRP A 24 9.49 19.43 -2.43
CA TRP A 24 8.03 19.40 -2.44
C TRP A 24 7.48 20.24 -1.30
N LYS A 25 6.42 20.99 -1.59
CA LYS A 25 5.64 21.69 -0.56
C LYS A 25 4.92 20.69 0.33
N GLU A 26 4.60 21.09 1.54
CA GLU A 26 3.89 20.23 2.48
C GLU A 26 2.50 19.83 1.95
N GLU A 27 1.81 20.71 1.23
CA GLU A 27 0.51 20.39 0.63
C GLU A 27 0.64 19.31 -0.47
N GLU A 28 1.74 19.30 -1.24
CA GLU A 28 2.01 18.26 -2.23
C GLU A 28 2.29 16.91 -1.56
N LYS A 29 2.99 16.90 -0.42
CA LYS A 29 3.26 15.69 0.35
C LYS A 29 2.00 15.13 1.02
N VAL A 30 1.12 16.01 1.51
CA VAL A 30 -0.18 15.64 2.05
C VAL A 30 -1.03 14.98 0.97
N HIS A 31 -1.17 15.63 -0.19
CA HIS A 31 -1.93 15.08 -1.31
C HIS A 31 -1.37 13.74 -1.80
N LEU A 32 -0.03 13.61 -1.92
CA LEU A 32 0.59 12.32 -2.20
C LEU A 32 0.25 11.25 -1.15
N GLY A 33 0.20 11.63 0.12
CA GLY A 33 -0.19 10.74 1.21
C GLY A 33 -1.65 10.29 1.13
N GLU A 34 -2.56 11.16 0.67
CA GLU A 34 -3.97 10.85 0.44
C GLU A 34 -4.11 9.80 -0.67
N GLU A 35 -3.52 10.04 -1.85
CA GLU A 35 -3.58 9.09 -2.97
C GLU A 35 -2.93 7.73 -2.66
N LEU A 36 -1.81 7.74 -1.92
CA LEU A 36 -1.19 6.50 -1.43
C LEU A 36 -2.12 5.74 -0.46
N SER A 37 -2.83 6.47 0.37
CA SER A 37 -3.77 5.90 1.35
C SER A 37 -4.99 5.31 0.65
N ASP A 38 -5.53 5.97 -0.38
CA ASP A 38 -6.69 5.47 -1.12
C ASP A 38 -6.38 4.17 -1.87
N VAL A 39 -5.20 4.08 -2.49
CA VAL A 39 -4.71 2.81 -3.06
C VAL A 39 -4.61 1.71 -1.99
N LEU A 40 -4.01 2.02 -0.83
CA LEU A 40 -3.85 1.05 0.26
C LEU A 40 -5.20 0.58 0.82
N LEU A 41 -6.12 1.50 1.10
CA LEU A 41 -7.44 1.19 1.64
C LEU A 41 -8.25 0.32 0.68
N TYR A 42 -8.16 0.60 -0.62
CA TYR A 42 -8.80 -0.23 -1.64
C TYR A 42 -8.22 -1.65 -1.64
N LEU A 43 -6.89 -1.80 -1.56
CA LEU A 43 -6.24 -3.11 -1.49
C LEU A 43 -6.62 -3.89 -0.22
N VAL A 44 -6.64 -3.23 0.93
CA VAL A 44 -7.07 -3.84 2.20
C VAL A 44 -8.51 -4.33 2.08
N ARG A 45 -9.42 -3.49 1.58
CA ARG A 45 -10.82 -3.85 1.41
C ARG A 45 -11.01 -5.00 0.42
N LEU A 46 -10.29 -4.98 -0.69
CA LEU A 46 -10.31 -6.06 -1.68
C LEU A 46 -9.78 -7.37 -1.08
N SER A 47 -8.73 -7.31 -0.26
CA SER A 47 -8.16 -8.50 0.39
C SER A 47 -9.14 -9.15 1.36
N ASP A 48 -9.89 -8.34 2.11
CA ASP A 48 -10.96 -8.79 3.02
C ASP A 48 -12.07 -9.51 2.23
N ILE A 49 -12.57 -8.88 1.15
CA ILE A 49 -13.60 -9.47 0.28
C ILE A 49 -13.13 -10.81 -0.32
N CYS A 50 -11.85 -10.91 -0.67
CA CYS A 50 -11.26 -12.11 -1.27
C CYS A 50 -10.79 -13.15 -0.25
N GLY A 51 -10.86 -12.87 1.06
CA GLY A 51 -10.33 -13.75 2.10
C GLY A 51 -8.80 -13.93 2.07
N ILE A 52 -8.07 -12.92 1.60
CA ILE A 52 -6.61 -12.94 1.49
C ILE A 52 -6.01 -12.15 2.67
N ASP A 53 -5.13 -12.79 3.45
CA ASP A 53 -4.28 -12.10 4.41
C ASP A 53 -3.20 -11.30 3.66
N LEU A 54 -3.49 -10.03 3.38
CA LEU A 54 -2.63 -9.14 2.61
C LEU A 54 -1.24 -8.98 3.25
N GLY A 55 -1.18 -8.92 4.58
CA GLY A 55 0.08 -8.80 5.32
C GLY A 55 0.99 -10.01 5.12
N LYS A 56 0.44 -11.23 5.28
CA LYS A 56 1.20 -12.47 5.00
C LYS A 56 1.59 -12.59 3.53
N ALA A 57 0.69 -12.22 2.60
CA ALA A 57 0.98 -12.24 1.18
C ALA A 57 2.13 -11.29 0.81
N ALA A 58 2.15 -10.08 1.39
CA ALA A 58 3.22 -9.11 1.19
C ALA A 58 4.57 -9.60 1.76
N LEU A 59 4.60 -10.15 2.97
CA LEU A 59 5.83 -10.71 3.56
C LEU A 59 6.40 -11.85 2.71
N ARG A 60 5.57 -12.80 2.30
CA ARG A 60 5.98 -13.89 1.38
C ARG A 60 6.54 -13.32 0.07
N LYS A 61 5.96 -12.24 -0.44
CA LYS A 61 6.43 -11.60 -1.68
C LYS A 61 7.81 -10.97 -1.51
N VAL A 62 8.10 -10.35 -0.36
CA VAL A 62 9.44 -9.82 -0.04
C VAL A 62 10.47 -10.96 0.00
N GLU A 63 10.17 -12.07 0.67
CA GLU A 63 11.06 -13.25 0.71
C GLU A 63 11.37 -13.80 -0.70
N LEU A 64 10.33 -13.93 -1.54
CA LEU A 64 10.50 -14.36 -2.92
C LEU A 64 11.31 -13.37 -3.77
N ASN A 65 11.15 -12.07 -3.53
CA ASN A 65 11.92 -11.04 -4.21
C ASN A 65 13.41 -11.10 -3.82
N ALA A 66 13.75 -11.37 -2.56
CA ALA A 66 15.12 -11.53 -2.09
C ALA A 66 15.83 -12.72 -2.77
N ILE A 67 15.11 -13.80 -3.05
CA ILE A 67 15.63 -14.95 -3.83
C ILE A 67 15.81 -14.58 -5.30
N LYS A 68 14.84 -13.86 -5.88
CA LYS A 68 14.84 -13.50 -7.31
C LYS A 68 15.88 -12.42 -7.65
N TYR A 69 16.09 -11.49 -6.74
CA TYR A 69 17.01 -10.35 -6.87
C TYR A 69 18.02 -10.39 -5.71
N PRO A 70 18.94 -11.36 -5.70
CA PRO A 70 19.91 -11.46 -4.64
C PRO A 70 20.78 -10.19 -4.63
N ALA A 71 21.05 -9.66 -3.43
CA ALA A 71 21.96 -8.55 -3.28
C ALA A 71 23.29 -8.91 -3.96
N SER A 72 23.69 -8.10 -4.95
CA SER A 72 24.95 -8.33 -5.64
C SER A 72 26.09 -8.23 -4.63
N LYS A 73 26.83 -9.32 -4.44
CA LYS A 73 28.11 -9.33 -3.72
C LYS A 73 29.10 -8.47 -4.50
N LYS A 74 29.00 -7.15 -4.44
CA LYS A 74 30.15 -6.30 -4.70
C LYS A 74 31.11 -6.55 -3.54
N ASN A 75 32.26 -7.13 -3.86
CA ASN A 75 33.38 -7.28 -2.94
C ASN A 75 33.77 -5.90 -2.41
N PHE A 76 33.24 -5.50 -1.24
CA PHE A 76 33.62 -4.26 -0.58
C PHE A 76 34.51 -4.60 0.62
N ASN A 77 35.83 -4.57 0.37
CA ASN A 77 36.79 -4.21 1.40
C ASN A 77 36.67 -2.70 1.64
N THR A 78 35.60 -2.22 2.27
CA THR A 78 35.50 -0.95 3.03
C THR A 78 34.13 -0.93 3.70
N SER A 79 34.12 -0.64 4.98
CA SER A 79 32.98 -0.56 5.90
C SER A 79 31.95 0.49 5.51
N ASN A 80 31.00 0.15 4.63
CA ASN A 80 29.64 0.71 4.52
C ASN A 80 28.89 -0.01 3.39
N GLY A 81 28.33 -1.19 3.68
CA GLY A 81 27.60 -2.01 2.70
C GLY A 81 26.19 -2.34 3.17
N THR A 82 25.20 -1.51 2.83
CA THR A 82 23.80 -1.73 3.25
C THR A 82 22.74 -1.26 2.25
N ALA A 83 23.08 -0.95 1.00
CA ALA A 83 22.11 -0.31 0.11
C ALA A 83 20.97 -1.23 -0.39
N HIS A 84 21.05 -2.56 -0.28
CA HIS A 84 19.96 -3.47 -0.67
C HIS A 84 19.28 -4.17 0.51
N THR A 85 19.93 -4.29 1.66
CA THR A 85 19.36 -4.91 2.87
C THR A 85 18.48 -3.95 3.66
N GLU A 86 18.78 -2.66 3.63
CA GLU A 86 18.07 -1.65 4.41
C GLU A 86 16.65 -1.38 3.86
N TYR A 87 16.47 -1.41 2.54
CA TYR A 87 15.15 -1.23 1.91
C TYR A 87 14.20 -2.38 2.27
N ASP A 88 14.65 -3.63 2.17
CA ASP A 88 13.82 -4.79 2.51
C ASP A 88 13.44 -4.78 4.00
N LEU A 89 14.36 -4.39 4.89
CA LEU A 89 14.09 -4.26 6.32
C LEU A 89 13.05 -3.16 6.63
N CYS A 90 13.16 -1.99 5.99
CA CYS A 90 12.19 -0.91 6.14
C CYS A 90 10.80 -1.33 5.66
N VAL A 91 10.72 -1.99 4.50
CA VAL A 91 9.46 -2.48 3.95
C VAL A 91 8.82 -3.53 4.88
N VAL A 92 9.60 -4.49 5.38
CA VAL A 92 9.10 -5.50 6.33
C VAL A 92 8.60 -4.85 7.63
N SER A 93 9.35 -3.90 8.18
CA SER A 93 8.96 -3.15 9.39
C SER A 93 7.63 -2.41 9.19
N ASN A 94 7.45 -1.76 8.04
CA ASN A 94 6.22 -1.06 7.71
C ASN A 94 5.03 -2.02 7.54
N ILE A 95 5.22 -3.16 6.86
CA ILE A 95 4.18 -4.19 6.72
C ILE A 95 3.73 -4.72 8.09
N GLN A 96 4.69 -4.98 9.00
CA GLN A 96 4.41 -5.43 10.36
C GLN A 96 3.70 -4.36 11.20
N SER A 97 4.04 -3.10 11.00
CA SER A 97 3.37 -1.98 11.70
C SER A 97 1.92 -1.81 11.23
N LEU A 98 1.66 -1.95 9.92
CA LEU A 98 0.32 -1.89 9.34
C LEU A 98 -0.58 -3.06 9.78
N SER A 99 -0.03 -4.27 9.94
CA SER A 99 -0.80 -5.41 10.45
C SER A 99 -1.17 -5.26 11.93
N GLY A 100 -0.35 -4.56 12.72
CA GLY A 100 -0.64 -4.21 14.12
C GLY A 100 -1.71 -3.12 14.31
N LEU A 101 -1.89 -2.21 13.36
CA LEU A 101 -2.90 -1.13 13.41
C LEU A 101 -4.34 -1.65 13.22
N GLY A 102 -4.52 -2.78 12.55
CA GLY A 102 -5.85 -3.34 12.21
C GLY A 102 -6.69 -3.74 13.43
N THR A 103 -6.09 -4.00 14.59
CA THR A 103 -6.83 -4.42 15.79
C THR A 103 -7.47 -3.25 16.55
N THR A 104 -6.92 -2.04 16.46
CA THR A 104 -7.38 -0.87 17.25
C THR A 104 -8.28 0.08 16.46
N ALA A 105 -8.11 0.21 15.15
CA ALA A 105 -8.92 1.10 14.31
C ALA A 105 -10.33 0.53 13.99
N VAL A 106 -10.44 -0.80 13.86
CA VAL A 106 -11.71 -1.50 13.57
C VAL A 106 -12.76 -1.31 14.67
N GLU A 107 -12.34 -1.04 15.90
CA GLU A 107 -13.26 -0.84 17.02
C GLU A 107 -13.93 0.54 16.98
N ARG A 108 -13.35 1.52 16.27
CA ARG A 108 -13.91 2.88 16.12
C ARG A 108 -14.85 3.04 14.93
N THR A 109 -14.78 2.17 13.91
CA THR A 109 -15.62 2.27 12.70
C THR A 109 -16.89 1.41 12.75
N LYS A 110 -17.01 0.50 13.74
CA LYS A 110 -18.22 -0.34 13.95
C LYS A 110 -19.48 0.45 14.32
N THR A 111 -19.37 1.72 14.66
CA THR A 111 -20.52 2.56 15.06
C THR A 111 -21.22 3.29 13.91
N VAL A 112 -20.69 3.26 12.67
CA VAL A 112 -21.18 4.11 11.56
C VAL A 112 -21.73 3.34 10.35
N VAL A 113 -21.54 2.02 10.27
CA VAL A 113 -22.10 1.22 9.17
C VAL A 113 -23.53 0.77 9.48
N HIS A 114 -24.52 1.58 9.09
CA HIS A 114 -25.88 1.10 8.93
C HIS A 114 -25.91 -0.05 7.90
N PRO A 115 -26.67 -1.14 8.13
CA PRO A 115 -26.75 -2.24 7.20
C PRO A 115 -27.44 -1.77 5.91
N PHE A 116 -26.69 -1.74 4.80
CA PHE A 116 -27.26 -1.53 3.47
C PHE A 116 -28.03 -2.80 3.09
N ASN A 117 -29.35 -2.74 3.22
CA ASN A 117 -30.27 -3.82 2.90
C ASN A 117 -30.38 -3.97 1.37
N VAL A 118 -29.84 -5.05 0.81
CA VAL A 118 -30.03 -5.39 -0.60
C VAL A 118 -31.37 -6.11 -0.75
N GLN A 119 -32.46 -5.34 -0.84
CA GLN A 119 -33.74 -5.87 -1.32
C GLN A 119 -33.91 -5.59 -2.82
N SER A 120 -33.58 -6.62 -3.61
CA SER A 120 -34.31 -7.09 -4.79
C SER A 120 -35.03 -6.04 -5.65
N VAL A 121 -34.37 -5.50 -6.67
CA VAL A 121 -35.07 -4.90 -7.83
C VAL A 121 -35.57 -6.03 -8.74
N ALA A 122 -36.86 -6.33 -8.64
CA ALA A 122 -37.55 -7.17 -9.61
C ALA A 122 -37.76 -6.39 -10.93
N ALA A 123 -37.29 -6.94 -12.04
CA ALA A 123 -37.52 -6.37 -13.38
C ALA A 123 -38.99 -6.58 -13.82
N PRO A 124 -39.64 -5.59 -14.48
CA PRO A 124 -41.00 -5.76 -14.98
C PRO A 124 -41.00 -6.61 -16.27
N LYS A 125 -41.93 -7.57 -16.35
CA LYS A 125 -42.22 -8.33 -17.59
C LYS A 125 -43.01 -7.45 -18.56
N PRO A 126 -42.66 -7.41 -19.86
CA PRO A 126 -43.48 -6.73 -20.84
C PRO A 126 -44.72 -7.56 -21.22
N ILE A 127 -45.81 -6.84 -21.46
CA ILE A 127 -47.14 -7.30 -21.92
C ILE A 127 -47.08 -7.61 -23.42
#